data_AF-A0A946SST0-F1
#
_entry.id   AF-A0A946SST0-F1
#
_cell.length_a   1.000
_cell.length_b   1.000
_cell.length_c   1.000
_cell.angle_alpha   90.00
_cell.angle_beta   90.00
_cell.angle_gamma   90.00
#
_symmetry.space_group_name_H-M   'P 1'
#
loop_
_entity.id
_entity.type
_entity.pdbx_description
1 polymer ?
#
loop_
_entity_poly.entity_id
_entity_poly.type
_entity_poly.pdbx_seq_one_letter_code
_entity_poly.pdbx_strand_id
1 'polypeptide(L)'
;MRRHLLLAVAALAAPVFATYGVPDPLAESHAFVYEDRFIDAYLALEPLLTDGECSDSQESALWLAERLCAHIAASDRLYMRYDLENPTDPARGTWGSGLETALQEWAFVSRLNGLGADFAWDNLGGGYAYGHGFARLLLSRYPNTRHRAAAEFYAITPGYNTWPEIEPWLAALQDYLDRHGNISTIETARARHTVAAIYDDLWEMLTHNYTTDEATGFTTADREHDASRADGYRRLALRFYAEYLLSTGSLCGPSRPQRVHERLRALRLGEPDGSWYILND
;
A
#
# COMPACT_ATOMS: atom_id res chain seq x y z
N MET A 1 -13.73 -10.20 6.45
CA MET A 1 -12.75 -10.91 5.59
C MET A 1 -11.30 -10.44 5.73
N ARG A 2 -10.99 -9.24 6.27
CA ARG A 2 -9.61 -8.80 6.57
C ARG A 2 -8.86 -9.65 7.62
N ARG A 3 -9.57 -10.46 8.43
CA ARG A 3 -8.99 -11.30 9.50
C ARG A 3 -8.08 -12.42 9.00
N HIS A 4 -8.31 -12.98 7.80
CA HIS A 4 -7.62 -14.20 7.38
C HIS A 4 -6.24 -13.97 6.74
N LEU A 5 -5.95 -12.75 6.30
CA LEU A 5 -4.71 -12.45 5.60
C LEU A 5 -3.52 -12.28 6.55
N LEU A 6 -3.75 -11.76 7.77
CA LEU A 6 -2.73 -11.66 8.83
C LEU A 6 -2.52 -12.99 9.56
N LEU A 7 -3.59 -13.80 9.72
CA LEU A 7 -3.54 -15.12 10.34
C LEU A 7 -2.64 -16.12 9.61
N ALA A 8 -2.54 -16.02 8.28
CA ALA A 8 -1.71 -16.93 7.48
C ALA A 8 -0.20 -16.62 7.60
N VAL A 9 0.17 -15.37 7.90
CA VAL A 9 1.58 -14.94 8.02
C VAL A 9 2.15 -15.32 9.39
N ALA A 10 1.34 -15.29 10.45
CA ALA A 10 1.78 -15.61 11.81
C ALA A 10 1.96 -17.13 12.07
N ALA A 11 1.44 -18.00 11.20
CA ALA A 11 1.49 -19.46 11.39
C ALA A 11 2.77 -20.13 10.85
N LEU A 12 3.66 -19.41 10.15
CA LEU A 12 4.83 -19.99 9.47
C LEU A 12 6.18 -19.74 10.17
N ALA A 13 6.17 -19.23 11.40
CA ALA A 13 7.39 -19.00 12.18
C ALA A 13 7.25 -19.59 13.59
N ALA A 14 7.55 -20.87 13.74
CA ALA A 14 7.91 -21.44 15.03
C ALA A 14 9.19 -22.26 14.85
N PRO A 15 10.20 -21.96 15.67
CA PRO A 15 10.62 -22.97 16.62
C PRO A 15 10.64 -22.45 18.06
N VAL A 16 10.33 -23.40 18.94
CA VAL A 16 10.36 -23.33 20.40
C VAL A 16 11.78 -23.04 20.90
N PHE A 17 11.99 -21.94 21.62
CA PHE A 17 13.01 -21.88 22.68
C PHE A 17 12.53 -20.99 23.83
N ALA A 18 12.33 -21.62 24.99
CA ALA A 18 12.15 -20.97 26.26
C ALA A 18 13.52 -20.61 26.84
N THR A 19 13.86 -19.32 26.86
CA THR A 19 14.90 -18.75 27.73
C THR A 19 14.28 -17.62 28.53
N TYR A 20 14.04 -17.88 29.82
CA TYR A 20 13.67 -16.85 30.79
C TYR A 20 14.82 -15.85 30.93
N GLY A 21 14.60 -14.57 30.59
CA GLY A 21 15.48 -13.48 31.01
C GLY A 21 15.36 -12.16 30.23
N VAL A 22 15.06 -12.20 28.95
CA VAL A 22 14.81 -11.00 28.13
C VAL A 22 13.59 -11.31 27.25
N PRO A 23 12.52 -10.48 27.28
CA PRO A 23 11.41 -10.66 26.35
C PRO A 23 11.96 -10.62 24.93
N ASP A 24 11.66 -11.65 24.12
CA ASP A 24 11.97 -11.62 22.69
C ASP A 24 11.09 -10.53 22.05
N PRO A 25 11.66 -9.43 21.54
CA PRO A 25 10.91 -8.31 20.98
C PRO A 25 9.94 -8.73 19.86
N LEU A 26 10.31 -9.74 19.06
CA LEU A 26 9.44 -10.27 18.00
C LEU A 26 8.25 -11.03 18.57
N ALA A 27 8.49 -11.94 19.53
CA ALA A 27 7.42 -12.71 20.15
C ALA A 27 6.41 -11.80 20.87
N GLU A 28 6.90 -10.77 21.57
CA GLU A 28 6.06 -9.77 22.23
C GLU A 28 5.26 -8.94 21.22
N SER A 29 5.90 -8.48 20.14
CA SER A 29 5.20 -7.77 19.05
C SER A 29 4.08 -8.61 18.44
N HIS A 30 4.34 -9.89 18.18
CA HIS A 30 3.33 -10.81 17.67
C HIS A 30 2.17 -11.00 18.64
N ALA A 31 2.43 -11.13 19.94
CA ALA A 31 1.37 -11.21 20.95
C ALA A 31 0.46 -9.97 20.93
N PHE A 32 1.03 -8.78 20.85
CA PHE A 32 0.24 -7.54 20.74
C PHE A 32 -0.56 -7.44 19.45
N VAL A 33 -0.05 -7.97 18.32
CA VAL A 33 -0.85 -8.08 17.08
C VAL A 33 -2.08 -8.95 17.28
N TYR A 34 -1.96 -10.07 17.99
CA TYR A 34 -3.11 -10.93 18.29
C TYR A 34 -4.14 -10.26 19.21
N GLU A 35 -3.70 -9.36 20.07
CA GLU A 35 -4.55 -8.58 20.98
C GLU A 35 -5.13 -7.30 20.33
N ASP A 36 -4.96 -7.10 19.01
CA ASP A 36 -5.35 -5.87 18.30
C ASP A 36 -4.63 -4.59 18.82
N ARG A 37 -3.50 -4.75 19.50
CA ARG A 37 -2.67 -3.67 20.10
C ARG A 37 -1.51 -3.28 19.18
N PHE A 38 -1.83 -2.79 17.99
CA PHE A 38 -0.84 -2.54 16.92
C PHE A 38 0.23 -1.51 17.26
N ILE A 39 -0.08 -0.51 18.10
CA ILE A 39 0.93 0.47 18.54
C ILE A 39 1.92 -0.18 19.51
N ASP A 40 1.43 -0.97 20.47
CA ASP A 40 2.31 -1.70 21.39
C ASP A 40 3.15 -2.74 20.65
N ALA A 41 2.57 -3.39 19.64
CA ALA A 41 3.30 -4.28 18.75
C ALA A 41 4.48 -3.58 18.07
N TYR A 42 4.29 -2.36 17.61
CA TYR A 42 5.38 -1.56 17.03
C TYR A 42 6.42 -1.17 18.09
N LEU A 43 5.98 -0.68 19.25
CA LEU A 43 6.90 -0.27 20.34
C LEU A 43 7.78 -1.42 20.81
N ALA A 44 7.24 -2.65 20.83
CA ALA A 44 8.00 -3.86 21.13
C ALA A 44 9.13 -4.11 20.12
N LEU A 45 8.99 -3.74 18.85
CA LEU A 45 10.01 -3.97 17.82
C LEU A 45 11.17 -2.98 17.86
N GLU A 46 11.02 -1.84 18.52
CA GLU A 46 12.01 -0.76 18.45
C GLU A 46 13.44 -1.18 18.76
N PRO A 47 13.74 -2.03 19.77
CA PRO A 47 15.10 -2.47 20.02
C PRO A 47 15.76 -3.10 18.78
N LEU A 48 15.02 -3.92 18.02
CA LEU A 48 15.50 -4.58 16.80
C LEU A 48 15.60 -3.62 15.61
N LEU A 49 14.74 -2.59 15.56
CA LEU A 49 14.76 -1.59 14.48
C LEU A 49 15.88 -0.57 14.66
N THR A 50 16.24 -0.26 15.91
CA THR A 50 17.36 0.64 16.23
C THR A 50 18.71 -0.04 16.12
N ASP A 51 18.76 -1.35 16.34
CA ASP A 51 20.01 -2.09 16.25
C ASP A 51 20.47 -2.16 14.78
N GLY A 52 21.75 -1.87 14.56
CA GLY A 52 22.38 -1.85 13.25
C GLY A 52 22.85 -3.23 12.78
N GLU A 53 22.70 -4.27 13.60
CA GLU A 53 23.05 -5.64 13.24
C GLU A 53 22.29 -6.14 12.00
N CYS A 54 22.79 -7.21 11.38
CA CYS A 54 22.10 -7.91 10.31
C CYS A 54 21.83 -9.34 10.78
N SER A 55 20.57 -9.64 11.08
CA SER A 55 20.11 -10.93 11.59
C SER A 55 18.70 -11.25 11.09
N ASP A 56 18.33 -12.54 11.11
CA ASP A 56 16.99 -13.01 10.75
C ASP A 56 15.89 -12.32 11.60
N SER A 57 16.21 -11.99 12.85
CA SER A 57 15.30 -11.29 13.75
C SER A 57 15.05 -9.85 13.30
N GLN A 58 16.09 -9.14 12.85
CA GLN A 58 15.95 -7.76 12.37
C GLN A 58 15.31 -7.70 10.99
N GLU A 59 15.60 -8.66 10.10
CA GLU A 59 14.87 -8.82 8.84
C GLU A 59 13.37 -8.99 9.11
N SER A 60 13.02 -9.87 10.06
CA SER A 60 11.64 -10.14 10.46
C SER A 60 10.99 -8.92 11.12
N ALA A 61 11.74 -8.17 11.94
CA ALA A 61 11.26 -6.96 12.60
C ALA A 61 10.96 -5.86 11.58
N LEU A 62 11.83 -5.64 10.59
CA LEU A 62 11.60 -4.68 9.50
C LEU A 62 10.34 -5.05 8.70
N TRP A 63 10.17 -6.34 8.37
CA TRP A 63 8.98 -6.78 7.66
C TRP A 63 7.70 -6.62 8.49
N LEU A 64 7.74 -6.93 9.80
CA LEU A 64 6.58 -6.74 10.65
C LEU A 64 6.26 -5.25 10.86
N ALA A 65 7.28 -4.39 11.02
CA ALA A 65 7.13 -2.95 11.14
C ALA A 65 6.50 -2.33 9.88
N GLU A 66 6.92 -2.76 8.69
CA GLU A 66 6.30 -2.43 7.40
C GLU A 66 4.79 -2.75 7.41
N ARG A 67 4.42 -3.96 7.81
CA ARG A 67 3.02 -4.38 7.89
C ARG A 67 2.20 -3.61 8.92
N LEU A 68 2.80 -3.32 10.08
CA LEU A 68 2.16 -2.56 11.16
C LEU A 68 1.90 -1.12 10.73
N CYS A 69 2.89 -0.44 10.14
CA CYS A 69 2.75 0.95 9.70
C CYS A 69 1.69 1.09 8.61
N ALA A 70 1.69 0.19 7.62
CA ALA A 70 0.65 0.17 6.58
C ALA A 70 -0.76 -0.04 7.16
N HIS A 71 -0.89 -0.85 8.23
CA HIS A 71 -2.16 -1.04 8.91
C HIS A 71 -2.57 0.17 9.76
N ILE A 72 -1.64 0.80 10.47
CA ILE A 72 -1.88 1.99 11.28
C ILE A 72 -2.40 3.13 10.40
N ALA A 73 -1.75 3.38 9.25
CA ALA A 73 -2.17 4.39 8.29
C ALA A 73 -3.61 4.17 7.78
N ALA A 74 -3.99 2.91 7.58
CA ALA A 74 -5.28 2.54 6.99
C ALA A 74 -6.43 2.38 8.00
N SER A 75 -6.21 2.58 9.31
CA SER A 75 -7.16 2.16 10.34
C SER A 75 -7.69 3.27 11.25
N ASP A 76 -7.40 4.54 10.98
CA ASP A 76 -7.68 5.67 11.90
C ASP A 76 -7.15 5.43 13.33
N ARG A 77 -6.28 4.42 13.53
CA ARG A 77 -5.87 3.94 14.86
C ARG A 77 -4.78 4.77 15.51
N LEU A 78 -4.23 5.76 14.80
CA LEU A 78 -3.42 6.79 15.43
C LEU A 78 -4.20 7.49 16.56
N TYR A 79 -5.53 7.66 16.39
CA TYR A 79 -6.42 8.23 17.40
C TYR A 79 -6.71 7.31 18.60
N MET A 80 -6.55 5.99 18.45
CA MET A 80 -7.02 5.02 19.45
C MET A 80 -6.20 5.00 20.74
N ARG A 81 -4.91 5.35 20.73
CA ARG A 81 -4.09 5.32 21.95
C ARG A 81 -4.54 6.36 22.97
N TYR A 82 -4.77 7.60 22.53
CA TYR A 82 -5.30 8.66 23.39
C TYR A 82 -6.67 8.28 23.97
N ASP A 83 -7.54 7.74 23.11
CA ASP A 83 -8.89 7.28 23.49
C ASP A 83 -8.88 6.11 24.49
N LEU A 84 -7.89 5.23 24.42
CA LEU A 84 -7.70 4.09 25.33
C LEU A 84 -7.04 4.50 26.65
N GLU A 85 -6.10 5.43 26.62
CA GLU A 85 -5.41 5.94 27.82
C GLU A 85 -6.31 6.91 28.61
N ASN A 86 -7.28 7.57 27.96
CA ASN A 86 -8.16 8.56 28.57
C ASN A 86 -9.66 8.33 28.27
N PRO A 87 -10.22 7.15 28.59
CA PRO A 87 -11.57 6.77 28.17
C PRO A 87 -12.69 7.63 28.77
N THR A 88 -12.41 8.34 29.87
CA THR A 88 -13.36 9.15 30.64
C THR A 88 -13.11 10.66 30.55
N ASP A 89 -12.19 11.12 29.69
CA ASP A 89 -11.89 12.55 29.61
C ASP A 89 -13.10 13.34 29.11
N PRO A 90 -13.70 14.23 29.93
CA PRO A 90 -14.83 15.06 29.51
C PRO A 90 -14.46 16.09 28.43
N ALA A 91 -13.17 16.33 28.19
CA ALA A 91 -12.67 17.16 27.10
C ALA A 91 -12.65 16.44 25.75
N ARG A 92 -13.01 15.15 25.67
CA ARG A 92 -13.04 14.37 24.42
C ARG A 92 -13.96 15.05 23.38
N GLY A 93 -13.37 15.49 22.26
CA GLY A 93 -14.06 16.27 21.22
C GLY A 93 -14.05 17.79 21.40
N THR A 94 -13.33 18.34 22.38
CA THR A 94 -13.06 19.78 22.52
C THR A 94 -11.78 20.18 21.78
N TRP A 95 -11.66 21.46 21.41
CA TRP A 95 -10.46 21.98 20.73
C TRP A 95 -9.15 21.77 21.51
N GLY A 96 -9.21 21.73 22.85
CA GLY A 96 -8.04 21.47 23.71
C GLY A 96 -7.54 20.02 23.62
N SER A 97 -8.44 19.04 23.61
CA SER A 97 -8.06 17.61 23.42
C SER A 97 -7.66 17.33 21.98
N GLY A 98 -8.22 18.05 21.00
CA GLY A 98 -7.79 17.99 19.60
C GLY A 98 -6.32 18.38 19.41
N LEU A 99 -5.86 19.46 20.07
CA LEU A 99 -4.46 19.88 20.00
C LEU A 99 -3.51 18.87 20.67
N GLU A 100 -3.88 18.35 21.84
CA GLU A 100 -3.07 17.35 22.55
C GLU A 100 -2.96 16.04 21.75
N THR A 101 -4.09 15.59 21.17
CA THR A 101 -4.13 14.42 20.29
C THR A 101 -3.23 14.61 19.07
N ALA A 102 -3.32 15.78 18.41
CA ALA A 102 -2.48 16.09 17.26
C ALA A 102 -0.98 16.13 17.60
N LEU A 103 -0.61 16.64 18.79
CA LEU A 103 0.79 16.65 19.25
C LEU A 103 1.31 15.25 19.55
N GLN A 104 0.51 14.38 20.16
CA GLN A 104 0.88 12.99 20.40
C GLN A 104 1.01 12.19 19.09
N GLU A 105 0.09 12.42 18.14
CA GLU A 105 0.15 11.84 16.81
C GLU A 105 1.42 12.27 16.07
N TRP A 106 1.72 13.57 16.06
CA TRP A 106 2.94 14.09 15.45
C TRP A 106 4.20 13.53 16.12
N ALA A 107 4.22 13.39 17.45
CA ALA A 107 5.35 12.80 18.17
C ALA A 107 5.53 11.30 17.84
N PHE A 108 4.43 10.56 17.73
CA PHE A 108 4.47 9.14 17.36
C PHE A 108 4.93 8.95 15.91
N VAL A 109 4.41 9.73 14.96
CA VAL A 109 4.85 9.72 13.58
C VAL A 109 6.32 10.16 13.45
N SER A 110 6.74 11.16 14.22
CA SER A 110 8.14 11.59 14.26
C SER A 110 9.07 10.47 14.76
N ARG A 111 8.63 9.70 15.76
CA ARG A 111 9.36 8.53 16.26
C ARG A 111 9.46 7.43 15.20
N LEU A 112 8.35 7.13 14.52
CA LEU A 112 8.30 6.19 13.39
C LEU A 112 9.25 6.61 12.26
N ASN A 113 9.23 7.88 11.88
CA ASN A 113 10.12 8.42 10.85
C ASN A 113 11.58 8.42 11.29
N GLY A 114 11.86 8.63 12.58
CA GLY A 114 13.20 8.46 13.15
C GLY A 114 13.77 7.05 12.99
N LEU A 115 12.92 6.03 12.87
CA LEU A 115 13.31 4.65 12.57
C LEU A 115 13.24 4.30 11.07
N GLY A 116 12.76 5.23 10.23
CA GLY A 116 12.70 5.07 8.78
C GLY A 116 11.36 4.59 8.21
N ALA A 117 10.24 4.81 8.92
CA ALA A 117 8.91 4.49 8.42
C ALA A 117 8.49 5.32 7.18
N ASP A 118 8.90 6.59 7.09
CA ASP A 118 8.58 7.52 5.98
C ASP A 118 7.09 7.84 5.83
N PHE A 119 6.44 8.23 6.93
CA PHE A 119 5.13 8.86 6.91
C PHE A 119 5.20 10.32 6.47
N ALA A 120 4.27 10.73 5.61
CA ALA A 120 4.09 12.11 5.18
C ALA A 120 2.63 12.54 5.40
N TRP A 121 2.41 13.82 5.70
CA TRP A 121 1.06 14.35 5.84
C TRP A 121 0.45 14.57 4.46
N ASP A 122 -0.65 13.88 4.16
CA ASP A 122 -1.45 14.09 2.96
C ASP A 122 -2.51 15.17 3.23
N ASN A 123 -2.29 16.34 2.65
CA ASN A 123 -3.21 17.47 2.76
C ASN A 123 -4.54 17.24 2.05
N LEU A 124 -4.62 16.33 1.08
CA LEU A 124 -5.84 16.05 0.32
C LEU A 124 -6.73 15.05 1.05
N GLY A 125 -6.15 13.99 1.62
CA GLY A 125 -6.85 13.00 2.44
C GLY A 125 -7.08 13.42 3.89
N GLY A 126 -6.35 14.44 4.39
CA GLY A 126 -6.47 14.93 5.76
C GLY A 126 -5.92 13.96 6.81
N GLY A 127 -4.79 13.30 6.52
CA GLY A 127 -4.16 12.34 7.42
C GLY A 127 -2.74 11.96 7.00
N TYR A 128 -2.08 11.09 7.76
CA TYR A 128 -0.74 10.60 7.40
C TYR A 128 -0.80 9.46 6.38
N ALA A 129 -0.15 9.65 5.24
CA ALA A 129 0.13 8.62 4.26
C ALA A 129 1.44 7.88 4.63
N TYR A 130 1.40 6.55 4.58
CA TYR A 130 2.59 5.73 4.81
C TYR A 130 3.38 5.54 3.52
N GLY A 131 4.61 6.03 3.47
CA GLY A 131 5.48 5.96 2.31
C GLY A 131 6.25 4.65 2.15
N HIS A 132 6.01 3.61 2.98
CA HIS A 132 6.70 2.31 2.89
C HIS A 132 8.22 2.37 3.08
N GLY A 133 8.70 3.20 4.00
CA GLY A 133 10.14 3.35 4.27
C GLY A 133 10.81 2.08 4.81
N PHE A 134 10.09 1.24 5.56
CA PHE A 134 10.63 -0.02 6.06
C PHE A 134 10.81 -1.05 4.93
N ALA A 135 9.96 -1.10 3.91
CA ALA A 135 10.20 -1.89 2.70
C ALA A 135 11.50 -1.48 1.99
N ARG A 136 11.78 -0.17 1.85
CA ARG A 136 13.04 0.32 1.27
C ARG A 136 14.25 -0.03 2.13
N LEU A 137 14.14 0.11 3.45
CA LEU A 137 15.20 -0.30 4.37
C LEU A 137 15.47 -1.81 4.31
N LEU A 138 14.42 -2.62 4.21
CA LEU A 138 14.52 -4.08 4.08
C LEU A 138 15.29 -4.45 2.81
N LEU A 139 14.99 -3.84 1.67
CA LEU A 139 15.71 -4.10 0.41
C LEU A 139 17.17 -3.64 0.46
N SER A 140 17.45 -2.54 1.16
CA SER A 140 18.79 -1.99 1.33
C SER A 140 19.66 -2.88 2.22
N ARG A 141 19.15 -3.30 3.38
CA ARG A 141 19.90 -4.11 4.36
C ARG A 141 19.91 -5.60 4.04
N TYR A 142 18.83 -6.10 3.45
CA TYR A 142 18.62 -7.52 3.14
C TYR A 142 18.27 -7.70 1.66
N PRO A 143 19.20 -7.41 0.73
CA PRO A 143 19.04 -7.88 -0.64
C PRO A 143 18.97 -9.41 -0.56
N ASN A 144 18.06 -10.15 -1.18
CA ASN A 144 17.88 -11.61 -0.97
C ASN A 144 16.97 -11.97 0.21
N THR A 145 16.39 -10.99 0.92
CA THR A 145 15.24 -11.23 1.80
C THR A 145 14.18 -12.08 1.10
N ARG A 146 13.59 -13.03 1.83
CA ARG A 146 12.45 -13.81 1.33
C ARG A 146 11.22 -12.94 1.02
N HIS A 147 11.18 -11.72 1.54
CA HIS A 147 10.11 -10.75 1.34
C HIS A 147 10.36 -9.81 0.15
N ARG A 148 11.44 -10.03 -0.63
CA ARG A 148 11.90 -9.11 -1.69
C ARG A 148 10.79 -8.72 -2.66
N ALA A 149 10.06 -9.70 -3.20
CA ALA A 149 9.00 -9.44 -4.17
C ALA A 149 7.86 -8.58 -3.58
N ALA A 150 7.58 -8.68 -2.28
CA ALA A 150 6.57 -7.84 -1.66
C ALA A 150 7.14 -6.44 -1.37
N ALA A 151 8.35 -6.37 -0.81
CA ALA A 151 9.01 -5.10 -0.49
C ALA A 151 9.28 -4.24 -1.73
N GLU A 152 9.66 -4.85 -2.86
CA GLU A 152 9.86 -4.13 -4.13
C GLU A 152 8.55 -3.53 -4.65
N PHE A 153 7.41 -4.22 -4.48
CA PHE A 153 6.10 -3.65 -4.83
C PHE A 153 5.75 -2.44 -3.95
N TYR A 154 5.88 -2.56 -2.63
CA TYR A 154 5.56 -1.46 -1.70
C TYR A 154 6.53 -0.29 -1.81
N ALA A 155 7.75 -0.51 -2.29
CA ALA A 155 8.73 0.55 -2.53
C ALA A 155 8.44 1.38 -3.80
N ILE A 156 7.52 0.95 -4.66
CA ILE A 156 7.12 1.72 -5.86
C ILE A 156 6.31 2.93 -5.41
N THR A 157 6.84 4.13 -5.66
CA THR A 157 6.14 5.39 -5.40
C THR A 157 5.00 5.56 -6.39
N PRO A 158 3.75 5.71 -5.93
CA PRO A 158 2.63 6.02 -6.80
C PRO A 158 2.74 7.43 -7.38
N GLY A 159 2.29 7.61 -8.63
CA GLY A 159 2.20 8.92 -9.28
C GLY A 159 0.82 9.56 -9.10
N TYR A 160 0.71 10.86 -9.34
CA TYR A 160 -0.58 11.56 -9.44
C TYR A 160 -0.98 11.77 -10.90
N ASN A 161 -2.15 12.38 -11.14
CA ASN A 161 -2.78 12.55 -12.45
C ASN A 161 -2.05 13.53 -13.41
N THR A 162 -0.75 13.33 -13.61
CA THR A 162 0.11 14.05 -14.56
C THR A 162 1.06 13.07 -15.26
N TRP A 163 1.33 13.28 -16.55
CA TRP A 163 2.21 12.39 -17.32
C TRP A 163 3.61 12.20 -16.71
N PRO A 164 4.32 13.25 -16.23
CA PRO A 164 5.64 13.10 -15.63
C PRO A 164 5.68 12.21 -14.38
N GLU A 165 4.53 12.00 -13.72
CA GLU A 165 4.43 11.16 -12.54
C GLU A 165 3.91 9.75 -12.85
N ILE A 166 2.95 9.64 -13.77
CA ILE A 166 2.41 8.34 -14.20
C ILE A 166 3.42 7.53 -14.99
N GLU A 167 4.20 8.15 -15.87
CA GLU A 167 5.18 7.44 -16.71
C GLU A 167 6.20 6.64 -15.88
N PRO A 168 6.92 7.22 -14.89
CA PRO A 168 7.85 6.45 -14.06
C PRO A 168 7.14 5.42 -13.18
N TRP A 169 5.94 5.72 -12.68
CA TRP A 169 5.16 4.78 -11.88
C TRP A 169 4.74 3.54 -12.67
N LEU A 170 4.19 3.74 -13.87
CA LEU A 170 3.79 2.68 -14.78
C LEU A 170 4.99 1.83 -15.21
N ALA A 171 6.13 2.46 -15.51
CA ALA A 171 7.36 1.75 -15.83
C ALA A 171 7.85 0.88 -14.66
N ALA A 172 7.81 1.39 -13.43
CA ALA A 172 8.20 0.64 -12.24
C ALA A 172 7.28 -0.57 -11.98
N LEU A 173 5.96 -0.41 -12.16
CA LEU A 173 5.00 -1.51 -12.05
C LEU A 173 5.21 -2.59 -13.11
N GLN A 174 5.56 -2.20 -14.34
CA GLN A 174 5.83 -3.13 -15.43
C GLN A 174 7.14 -3.89 -15.20
N ASP A 175 8.22 -3.21 -14.81
CA ASP A 175 9.48 -3.85 -14.44
C ASP A 175 9.29 -4.83 -13.27
N TYR A 176 8.45 -4.47 -12.30
CA TYR A 176 8.06 -5.37 -11.22
C TYR A 176 7.36 -6.64 -11.74
N LEU A 177 6.39 -6.50 -12.64
CA LEU A 177 5.68 -7.62 -13.24
C LEU A 177 6.56 -8.48 -14.15
N ASP A 178 7.54 -7.89 -14.83
CA ASP A 178 8.51 -8.65 -15.63
C ASP A 178 9.41 -9.54 -14.75
N ARG A 179 9.77 -9.05 -13.56
CA ARG A 179 10.61 -9.79 -12.60
C ARG A 179 9.85 -10.82 -11.77
N HIS A 180 8.61 -10.51 -11.36
CA HIS A 180 7.86 -11.31 -10.38
C HIS A 180 6.51 -11.83 -10.85
N GLY A 181 6.03 -11.42 -12.04
CA GLY A 181 4.67 -11.69 -12.49
C GLY A 181 4.34 -13.18 -12.70
N ASN A 182 5.34 -14.06 -12.81
CA ASN A 182 5.12 -15.50 -12.85
C ASN A 182 4.68 -16.09 -11.49
N ILE A 183 4.87 -15.35 -10.39
CA ILE A 183 4.42 -15.75 -9.05
C ILE A 183 3.02 -15.18 -8.82
N SER A 184 2.08 -16.03 -8.41
CA SER A 184 0.73 -15.58 -8.04
C SER A 184 0.70 -15.13 -6.58
N THR A 185 0.95 -13.83 -6.36
CA THR A 185 0.90 -13.16 -5.05
C THR A 185 -0.17 -12.08 -5.04
N ILE A 186 -0.45 -11.54 -3.85
CA ILE A 186 -1.37 -10.41 -3.71
C ILE A 186 -0.77 -9.16 -4.36
N GLU A 187 0.54 -8.96 -4.24
CA GLU A 187 1.28 -7.83 -4.80
C GLU A 187 1.31 -7.87 -6.34
N THR A 188 1.53 -9.03 -6.95
CA THR A 188 1.46 -9.18 -8.41
C THR A 188 0.03 -9.01 -8.94
N ALA A 189 -0.98 -9.48 -8.21
CA ALA A 189 -2.37 -9.17 -8.53
C ALA A 189 -2.64 -7.66 -8.43
N ARG A 190 -2.21 -7.00 -7.36
CA ARG A 190 -2.35 -5.54 -7.20
C ARG A 190 -1.65 -4.78 -8.33
N ALA A 191 -0.40 -5.11 -8.64
CA ALA A 191 0.33 -4.48 -9.74
C ALA A 191 -0.39 -4.62 -11.08
N ARG A 192 -0.91 -5.81 -11.41
CA ARG A 192 -1.72 -6.00 -12.64
C ARG A 192 -2.97 -5.14 -12.64
N HIS A 193 -3.68 -5.10 -11.51
CA HIS A 193 -4.88 -4.27 -11.39
C HIS A 193 -4.56 -2.79 -11.57
N THR A 194 -3.52 -2.29 -10.90
CA THR A 194 -3.09 -0.89 -10.99
C THR A 194 -2.66 -0.53 -12.41
N VAL A 195 -1.84 -1.36 -13.07
CA VAL A 195 -1.47 -1.16 -14.48
C VAL A 195 -2.70 -1.16 -15.39
N ALA A 196 -3.66 -2.06 -15.15
CA ALA A 196 -4.89 -2.09 -15.91
C ALA A 196 -5.71 -0.80 -15.74
N ALA A 197 -5.89 -0.33 -14.51
CA ALA A 197 -6.62 0.89 -14.18
C ALA A 197 -5.97 2.13 -14.81
N ILE A 198 -4.63 2.28 -14.70
CA ILE A 198 -3.91 3.38 -15.36
C ILE A 198 -4.18 3.40 -16.87
N TYR A 199 -4.10 2.25 -17.54
CA TYR A 199 -4.38 2.19 -18.97
C TYR A 199 -5.86 2.42 -19.31
N ASP A 200 -6.77 2.04 -18.43
CA ASP A 200 -8.21 2.28 -18.58
C ASP A 200 -8.51 3.78 -18.50
N ASP A 201 -8.01 4.46 -17.47
CA ASP A 201 -8.16 5.90 -17.28
C ASP A 201 -7.48 6.70 -18.41
N LEU A 202 -6.32 6.25 -18.91
CA LEU A 202 -5.67 6.86 -20.08
C LEU A 202 -6.51 6.68 -21.37
N TRP A 203 -7.20 5.55 -21.53
CA TRP A 203 -8.12 5.34 -22.64
C TRP A 203 -9.35 6.25 -22.53
N GLU A 204 -9.97 6.32 -21.35
CA GLU A 204 -11.11 7.21 -21.04
C GLU A 204 -10.75 8.65 -21.37
N MET A 205 -9.60 9.11 -20.89
CA MET A 205 -9.13 10.49 -21.03
C MET A 205 -8.96 10.90 -22.50
N LEU A 206 -8.35 10.03 -23.32
CA LEU A 206 -8.14 10.30 -24.74
C LEU A 206 -9.40 10.09 -25.60
N THR A 207 -10.35 9.26 -25.16
CA THR A 207 -11.57 8.97 -25.91
C THR A 207 -12.66 10.03 -25.71
N HIS A 208 -12.79 10.56 -24.49
CA HIS A 208 -13.92 11.40 -24.09
C HIS A 208 -13.63 12.90 -24.05
N ASN A 209 -12.45 13.34 -24.51
CA ASN A 209 -12.07 14.76 -24.67
C ASN A 209 -12.39 15.61 -23.42
N TYR A 210 -11.95 15.15 -22.24
CA TYR A 210 -12.09 15.92 -21.01
C TYR A 210 -11.38 17.27 -21.14
N THR A 211 -12.07 18.34 -20.78
CA THR A 211 -11.59 19.73 -20.96
C THR A 211 -10.93 20.30 -19.71
N THR A 212 -10.54 19.45 -18.75
CA THR A 212 -9.81 19.88 -17.56
C THR A 212 -8.34 20.09 -17.90
N ASP A 213 -7.69 21.06 -17.25
CA ASP A 213 -6.27 21.37 -17.47
C ASP A 213 -5.39 20.11 -17.29
N GLU A 214 -5.72 19.27 -16.32
CA GLU A 214 -5.06 17.99 -16.05
C GLU A 214 -5.20 17.01 -17.23
N ALA A 215 -6.42 16.85 -17.77
CA ALA A 215 -6.65 15.96 -18.91
C ALA A 215 -5.99 16.47 -20.20
N THR A 216 -5.90 17.79 -20.37
CA THR A 216 -5.20 18.37 -21.52
C THR A 216 -3.69 18.08 -21.52
N GLY A 217 -3.11 17.73 -20.36
CA GLY A 217 -1.71 17.34 -20.25
C GLY A 217 -1.36 15.99 -20.90
N PHE A 218 -2.36 15.19 -21.28
CA PHE A 218 -2.15 13.84 -21.84
C PHE A 218 -2.43 13.72 -23.35
N THR A 219 -3.09 14.72 -23.94
CA THR A 219 -3.34 14.83 -25.38
C THR A 219 -2.15 15.45 -26.10
N THR A 220 -1.94 15.06 -27.35
CA THR A 220 -0.90 15.62 -28.23
C THR A 220 -1.44 16.72 -29.16
N ALA A 221 -2.72 17.10 -29.04
CA ALA A 221 -3.49 17.91 -29.99
C ALA A 221 -3.65 17.30 -31.41
N ASP A 222 -2.96 16.20 -31.72
CA ASP A 222 -3.19 15.37 -32.90
C ASP A 222 -4.23 14.29 -32.57
N ARG A 223 -5.45 14.49 -33.10
CA ARG A 223 -6.58 13.59 -32.85
C ARG A 223 -6.37 12.18 -33.41
N GLU A 224 -5.68 12.03 -34.52
CA GLU A 224 -5.45 10.70 -35.11
C GLU A 224 -4.42 9.93 -34.28
N HIS A 225 -3.37 10.63 -33.84
CA HIS A 225 -2.38 10.08 -32.94
C HIS A 225 -2.99 9.68 -31.59
N ASP A 226 -3.79 10.55 -30.98
CA ASP A 226 -4.43 10.28 -29.68
C ASP A 226 -5.45 9.14 -29.77
N ALA A 227 -6.22 9.04 -30.87
CA ALA A 227 -7.13 7.91 -31.09
C ALA A 227 -6.35 6.57 -31.19
N SER A 228 -5.22 6.56 -31.90
CA SER A 228 -4.37 5.37 -31.98
C SER A 228 -3.78 4.98 -30.62
N ARG A 229 -3.39 5.96 -29.79
CA ARG A 229 -2.92 5.72 -28.42
C ARG A 229 -4.02 5.17 -27.52
N ALA A 230 -5.21 5.77 -27.57
CA ALA A 230 -6.38 5.32 -26.81
C ALA A 230 -6.69 3.84 -27.10
N ASP A 231 -6.71 3.45 -28.38
CA ASP A 231 -6.88 2.06 -28.80
C ASP A 231 -5.78 1.12 -28.25
N GLY A 232 -4.54 1.61 -28.20
CA GLY A 232 -3.43 0.90 -27.57
C GLY A 232 -3.64 0.67 -26.08
N TYR A 233 -3.99 1.73 -25.34
CA TYR A 233 -4.24 1.68 -23.90
C TYR A 233 -5.42 0.77 -23.55
N ARG A 234 -6.51 0.85 -24.30
CA ARG A 234 -7.65 -0.06 -24.15
C ARG A 234 -7.25 -1.53 -24.26
N ARG A 235 -6.42 -1.89 -25.25
CA ARG A 235 -5.93 -3.27 -25.41
C ARG A 235 -5.07 -3.72 -24.24
N LEU A 236 -4.23 -2.83 -23.70
CA LEU A 236 -3.37 -3.11 -22.55
C LEU A 236 -4.20 -3.28 -21.27
N ALA A 237 -5.16 -2.39 -21.01
CA ALA A 237 -6.10 -2.50 -19.89
C ALA A 237 -6.87 -3.83 -19.94
N LEU A 238 -7.43 -4.21 -21.10
CA LEU A 238 -8.11 -5.49 -21.28
C LEU A 238 -7.21 -6.69 -20.97
N ARG A 239 -5.94 -6.64 -21.41
CA ARG A 239 -4.95 -7.70 -21.12
C ARG A 239 -4.70 -7.80 -19.62
N PHE A 240 -4.34 -6.70 -18.96
CA PHE A 240 -3.97 -6.72 -17.55
C PHE A 240 -5.15 -7.03 -16.62
N TYR A 241 -6.38 -6.57 -16.92
CA TYR A 241 -7.56 -7.00 -16.17
C TYR A 241 -7.84 -8.50 -16.32
N ALA A 242 -7.64 -9.08 -17.51
CA ALA A 242 -7.76 -10.52 -17.69
C ALA A 242 -6.70 -11.29 -16.90
N GLU A 243 -5.43 -10.85 -16.95
CA GLU A 243 -4.35 -11.43 -16.14
C GLU A 243 -4.61 -11.30 -14.63
N TYR A 244 -5.15 -10.17 -14.17
CA TYR A 244 -5.57 -9.96 -12.79
C TYR A 244 -6.62 -10.99 -12.36
N LEU A 245 -7.68 -11.17 -13.14
CA LEU A 245 -8.74 -12.14 -12.83
C LEU A 245 -8.24 -13.58 -12.80
N LEU A 246 -7.27 -13.93 -13.65
CA LEU A 246 -6.60 -15.23 -13.60
C LEU A 246 -5.76 -15.40 -12.32
N SER A 247 -5.11 -14.34 -11.84
CA SER A 247 -4.25 -14.37 -10.66
C SER A 247 -5.01 -14.36 -9.32
N THR A 248 -6.28 -13.98 -9.30
CA THR A 248 -7.01 -13.64 -8.06
C THR A 248 -7.97 -14.70 -7.53
N GLY A 249 -8.10 -15.85 -8.22
CA GLY A 249 -9.10 -16.90 -7.95
C GLY A 249 -9.20 -17.41 -6.49
N SER A 250 -8.26 -17.08 -5.61
CA SER A 250 -8.34 -17.32 -4.16
C SER A 250 -7.83 -16.18 -3.26
N LEU A 251 -7.27 -15.09 -3.81
CA LEU A 251 -6.46 -14.12 -3.06
C LEU A 251 -7.19 -12.82 -2.70
N CYS A 252 -8.22 -12.45 -3.46
CA CYS A 252 -9.02 -11.24 -3.23
C CYS A 252 -10.46 -11.64 -2.89
N GLY A 253 -11.04 -11.08 -1.82
CA GLY A 253 -12.43 -11.36 -1.45
C GLY A 253 -13.41 -11.10 -2.62
N PRO A 254 -14.60 -11.73 -2.61
CA PRO A 254 -15.43 -11.93 -3.80
C PRO A 254 -15.92 -10.66 -4.50
N SER A 255 -15.95 -9.51 -3.81
CA SER A 255 -16.49 -8.26 -4.36
C SER A 255 -15.56 -7.53 -5.34
N ARG A 256 -14.23 -7.63 -5.19
CA ARG A 256 -13.27 -6.98 -6.10
C ARG A 256 -13.22 -7.65 -7.49
N PRO A 257 -13.15 -8.99 -7.60
CA PRO A 257 -13.18 -9.66 -8.90
C PRO A 257 -14.47 -9.41 -9.70
N GLN A 258 -15.62 -9.26 -9.04
CA GLN A 258 -16.90 -8.98 -9.72
C GLN A 258 -16.88 -7.61 -10.42
N ARG A 259 -16.44 -6.55 -9.73
CA ARG A 259 -16.32 -5.22 -10.33
C ARG A 259 -15.36 -5.22 -11.52
N VAL A 260 -14.25 -5.93 -11.41
CA VAL A 260 -13.28 -6.05 -12.52
C VAL A 260 -13.87 -6.86 -13.69
N HIS A 261 -14.69 -7.88 -13.43
CA HIS A 261 -15.41 -8.59 -14.49
C HIS A 261 -16.40 -7.68 -15.24
N GLU A 262 -17.15 -6.85 -14.49
CA GLU A 262 -18.07 -5.87 -15.07
C GLU A 262 -17.32 -4.83 -15.89
N ARG A 263 -16.23 -4.27 -15.34
CA ARG A 263 -15.40 -3.29 -16.05
C ARG A 263 -14.76 -3.88 -17.30
N LEU A 264 -14.21 -5.09 -17.22
CA LEU A 264 -13.67 -5.79 -18.40
C LEU A 264 -14.73 -5.95 -19.50
N ARG A 265 -16.00 -6.21 -19.14
CA ARG A 265 -17.10 -6.30 -20.10
C ARG A 265 -17.42 -4.95 -20.73
N ALA A 266 -17.57 -3.90 -19.92
CA ALA A 266 -17.83 -2.53 -20.39
C ALA A 266 -16.70 -2.04 -21.34
N LEU A 267 -15.44 -2.24 -20.93
CA LEU A 267 -14.27 -1.87 -21.71
C LEU A 267 -14.20 -2.61 -23.05
N ARG A 268 -14.65 -3.88 -23.13
CA ARG A 268 -14.79 -4.62 -24.41
C ARG A 268 -15.86 -4.03 -25.34
N LEU A 269 -16.88 -3.41 -24.78
CA LEU A 269 -17.93 -2.72 -25.53
C LEU A 269 -17.55 -1.26 -25.86
N GLY A 270 -16.46 -0.75 -25.26
CA GLY A 270 -16.06 0.65 -25.40
C GLY A 270 -16.98 1.58 -24.61
N GLU A 271 -17.59 1.06 -23.54
CA GLU A 271 -18.48 1.80 -22.67
C GLU A 271 -17.65 2.53 -21.60
N PRO A 272 -17.78 3.86 -21.49
CA PRO A 272 -17.08 4.60 -20.44
C PRO A 272 -17.67 4.32 -19.06
N ASP A 273 -16.85 4.37 -18.01
CA ASP A 273 -17.31 4.45 -16.61
C ASP A 273 -17.19 5.86 -16.01
N GLY A 274 -16.58 6.79 -16.74
CA GLY A 274 -16.36 8.15 -16.27
C GLY A 274 -15.22 8.30 -15.28
N SER A 275 -14.44 7.25 -15.03
CA SER A 275 -13.15 7.30 -14.33
C SER A 275 -12.08 7.76 -15.32
N TRP A 276 -11.60 8.99 -15.14
CA TRP A 276 -10.44 9.51 -15.87
C TRP A 276 -9.35 9.99 -14.92
N TYR A 277 -9.62 9.91 -13.62
CA TYR A 277 -8.70 10.36 -12.59
C TYR A 277 -7.92 9.15 -12.09
N ILE A 278 -6.63 9.12 -12.40
CA ILE A 278 -5.73 8.07 -11.94
C ILE A 278 -5.53 8.26 -10.43
N LEU A 279 -6.22 7.45 -9.64
CA LEU A 279 -6.16 7.47 -8.17
C LEU A 279 -5.24 6.36 -7.63
N ASN A 280 -4.56 6.70 -6.53
CA ASN A 280 -3.81 5.73 -5.74
C ASN A 280 -4.79 5.01 -4.79
N ASP A 281 -5.10 3.76 -5.12
CA ASP A 281 -6.07 2.90 -4.42
C ASP A 281 -5.46 2.03 -3.29
#